data_AF-A0A0R2Q5D1-F1
#
_entry.id   AF-A0A0R2Q5D1-F1
#
_cell.length_a   1.000
_cell.length_b   1.000
_cell.length_c   1.000
_cell.angle_alpha   90.00
_cell.angle_beta   90.00
_cell.angle_gamma   90.00
#
_symmetry.space_group_name_H-M   'P 1'
#
loop_
_entity.id
_entity.type
_entity.pdbx_description
1 polymer ?
#
loop_
_entity_poly.entity_id
_entity_poly.type
_entity_poly.pdbx_seq_one_letter_code
_entity_poly.pdbx_strand_id
1 'polypeptide(L)'
;MASGFSAQKMVFLPKGTSADIVNTYRDAFAKVLASDEFKSSSKKGLGVYKQVTGPAAEGILKAAIAADPKSKEWLKNYLTKKYGVKF
;
A
#
# COMPACT_ATOMS: atom_id res chain seq x y z
N MET A 1 -11.07 -8.63 1.13
CA MET A 1 -9.62 -8.85 0.98
C MET A 1 -9.08 -7.74 0.10
N ALA A 2 -8.19 -6.88 0.60
CA ALA A 2 -7.50 -5.92 -0.24
C ALA A 2 -6.42 -6.69 -1.00
N SER A 3 -6.60 -6.90 -2.31
CA SER A 3 -5.55 -7.49 -3.13
C SER A 3 -4.34 -6.54 -3.12
N GLY A 4 -3.12 -7.08 -3.21
CA GLY A 4 -1.90 -6.26 -3.32
C GLY A 4 -1.96 -5.23 -4.46
N PHE A 5 -2.81 -5.47 -5.46
CA PHE A 5 -3.09 -4.54 -6.54
C PHE A 5 -3.75 -3.22 -6.07
N SER A 6 -4.71 -3.26 -5.14
CA SER A 6 -5.31 -2.03 -4.58
C SER A 6 -4.31 -1.19 -3.78
N ALA A 7 -3.24 -1.83 -3.31
CA ALA A 7 -2.17 -1.26 -2.49
C ALA A 7 -0.95 -0.77 -3.32
N GLN A 8 -0.96 -0.93 -4.64
CA GLN A 8 0.24 -0.82 -5.47
C GLN A 8 0.83 0.61 -5.61
N LYS A 9 0.04 1.67 -5.34
CA LYS A 9 0.45 3.09 -5.51
C LYS A 9 0.50 3.84 -4.17
N MET A 10 0.99 3.20 -3.12
CA MET A 10 1.15 3.85 -1.82
C MET A 10 2.26 4.89 -1.82
N VAL A 11 2.04 5.97 -1.07
CA VAL A 11 3.04 7.01 -0.80
C VAL A 11 3.66 6.74 0.56
N PHE A 12 5.00 6.78 0.63
CA PHE A 12 5.77 6.51 1.85
C PHE A 12 6.65 7.69 2.19
N LEU A 13 6.81 7.94 3.48
CA LEU A 13 7.85 8.83 4.01
C LEU A 13 8.99 8.00 4.60
N PRO A 14 10.23 8.54 4.63
CA PRO A 14 11.37 7.84 5.23
C PRO A 14 11.11 7.43 6.68
N LYS A 15 11.67 6.29 7.08
CA LYS A 15 11.65 5.86 8.48
C LYS A 15 12.36 6.91 9.35
N GLY A 16 11.75 7.27 10.48
CA GLY A 16 12.28 8.29 11.39
C GLY A 16 11.81 9.71 11.09
N THR A 17 10.98 9.92 10.07
CA THR A 17 10.31 11.21 9.84
C THR A 17 9.49 11.61 11.08
N SER A 18 9.65 12.86 11.53
CA SER A 18 8.95 13.39 12.69
C SER A 18 7.44 13.29 12.57
N ALA A 19 6.75 13.02 13.69
CA ALA A 19 5.29 12.86 13.71
C ALA A 19 4.54 14.08 13.16
N ASP A 20 5.04 15.29 13.41
CA ASP A 20 4.52 16.54 12.86
C ASP A 20 4.49 16.50 11.33
N ILE A 21 5.64 16.26 10.69
CA ILE A 21 5.78 16.16 9.23
C ILE A 21 4.85 15.05 8.67
N VAL A 22 4.82 13.88 9.32
CA VAL A 22 3.92 12.79 8.90
C VAL A 22 2.46 13.26 8.92
N ASN A 23 2.04 13.99 9.95
CA ASN A 23 0.69 14.51 10.06
C ASN A 23 0.40 15.60 9.01
N THR A 24 1.37 16.48 8.73
CA THR A 24 1.25 17.48 7.65
C THR A 24 0.98 16.82 6.31
N TYR A 25 1.74 15.77 5.96
CA TYR A 25 1.52 15.04 4.70
C TYR A 25 0.18 14.32 4.69
N ARG A 26 -0.22 13.68 5.80
CA ARG A 26 -1.52 13.02 5.89
C ARG A 26 -2.68 13.98 5.64
N ASP A 27 -2.62 15.17 6.25
CA ASP A 27 -3.62 16.22 6.07
C ASP A 27 -3.63 16.80 4.65
N ALA A 28 -2.44 17.06 4.08
CA ALA A 28 -2.30 17.52 2.70
C ALA A 28 -2.93 16.51 1.72
N PHE A 29 -2.65 15.21 1.88
CA PHE A 29 -3.28 14.18 1.05
C PHE A 29 -4.78 14.10 1.28
N ALA A 30 -5.28 14.23 2.51
CA ALA A 30 -6.73 14.28 2.77
C ALA A 30 -7.41 15.41 1.99
N LYS A 31 -6.79 16.60 1.96
CA LYS A 31 -7.27 17.75 1.18
C LYS A 31 -7.24 17.48 -0.33
N VAL A 32 -6.16 16.87 -0.84
CA VAL A 32 -6.08 16.47 -2.26
C VAL A 32 -7.20 15.49 -2.61
N LEU A 33 -7.42 14.46 -1.79
CA LEU A 33 -8.49 13.48 -2.02
C LEU A 33 -9.90 14.12 -2.00
N ALA A 34 -10.07 15.18 -1.23
CA ALA A 34 -11.33 15.93 -1.16
C ALA A 34 -11.53 16.89 -2.34
N SER A 35 -10.46 17.31 -3.03
CA SER A 35 -10.51 18.26 -4.14
C SER A 35 -11.26 17.72 -5.36
N ASP A 36 -12.02 18.58 -6.04
CA ASP A 36 -12.76 18.19 -7.25
C ASP A 36 -11.86 17.86 -8.43
N GLU A 37 -10.71 18.53 -8.52
CA GLU A 37 -9.69 18.24 -9.53
C GLU A 37 -9.17 16.81 -9.42
N PHE A 38 -8.87 16.35 -8.19
CA PHE A 38 -8.44 14.99 -7.97
C PHE A 38 -9.57 13.98 -8.21
N LYS A 39 -10.81 14.27 -7.78
CA LYS A 39 -11.96 13.38 -8.05
C LYS A 39 -12.21 13.21 -9.55
N SER A 40 -12.01 14.26 -10.34
CA SER A 40 -12.17 14.24 -11.80
C SER A 40 -11.03 13.49 -12.51
N SER A 41 -9.78 13.74 -12.10
CA SER A 41 -8.59 13.18 -12.75
C SER A 41 -8.25 11.75 -12.30
N SER A 42 -8.52 11.41 -11.03
CA SER A 42 -8.13 10.11 -10.44
C SER A 42 -8.75 8.92 -11.15
N LYS A 43 -9.96 9.02 -11.71
CA LYS A 43 -10.57 7.91 -12.47
C LYS A 43 -9.72 7.48 -13.67
N LYS A 44 -9.04 8.41 -14.33
CA LYS A 44 -8.17 8.11 -15.48
C LYS A 44 -6.84 7.47 -15.06
N GLY A 45 -6.22 7.95 -13.98
CA GLY A 45 -4.89 7.50 -13.56
C GLY A 45 -4.88 6.36 -12.54
N LEU A 46 -5.87 6.33 -11.65
CA LEU A 46 -5.97 5.41 -10.51
C LEU A 46 -7.17 4.47 -10.63
N GLY A 47 -8.07 4.68 -11.59
CA GLY A 47 -9.31 3.90 -11.71
C GLY A 47 -10.33 4.25 -10.63
N VAL A 48 -11.21 3.29 -10.31
CA VAL A 48 -12.32 3.46 -9.35
C VAL A 48 -11.94 3.10 -7.91
N TYR A 49 -10.65 2.97 -7.61
CA TYR A 49 -10.18 2.57 -6.28
C TYR A 49 -10.35 3.71 -5.27
N LYS A 50 -10.95 3.40 -4.12
CA LYS A 50 -11.04 4.33 -3.00
C LYS A 50 -9.64 4.60 -2.45
N GLN A 51 -9.23 5.86 -2.53
CA GLN A 51 -7.98 6.33 -1.96
C GLN A 51 -8.14 6.61 -0.46
N VAL A 52 -7.10 6.35 0.33
CA VAL A 52 -7.09 6.55 1.78
C VAL A 52 -5.75 7.13 2.23
N THR A 53 -5.74 7.77 3.41
CA THR A 53 -4.54 8.28 4.07
C THR A 53 -4.51 7.86 5.55
N GLY A 54 -3.37 8.04 6.20
CA GLY A 54 -3.22 7.80 7.64
C GLY A 54 -3.45 6.34 8.07
N PRO A 55 -4.09 6.11 9.23
CA PRO A 55 -4.25 4.77 9.80
C PRO A 55 -4.95 3.76 8.88
N ALA A 56 -5.88 4.24 8.03
CA ALA A 56 -6.54 3.39 7.05
C ALA A 56 -5.57 2.87 5.98
N ALA A 57 -4.64 3.71 5.52
CA ALA A 57 -3.60 3.30 4.57
C ALA A 57 -2.65 2.26 5.21
N GLU A 58 -2.30 2.45 6.48
CA GLU A 58 -1.46 1.49 7.23
C GLU A 58 -2.14 0.13 7.41
N GLY A 59 -3.45 0.12 7.67
CA GLY A 59 -4.25 -1.12 7.73
C GLY A 59 -4.26 -1.86 6.40
N ILE A 60 -4.47 -1.15 5.29
CA ILE A 60 -4.43 -1.74 3.94
C ILE A 60 -3.05 -2.30 3.63
N LEU A 61 -1.96 -1.58 3.96
CA LEU A 61 -0.60 -2.07 3.77
C LEU A 61 -0.38 -3.40 4.49
N LYS A 62 -0.71 -3.45 5.79
CA LYS A 62 -0.56 -4.68 6.59
C LYS A 62 -1.34 -5.84 5.98
N ALA A 63 -2.58 -5.60 5.57
CA ALA A 63 -3.41 -6.63 4.93
C ALA A 63 -2.85 -7.07 3.58
N ALA A 64 -2.27 -6.16 2.79
CA ALA A 64 -1.71 -6.44 1.47
C ALA A 64 -0.40 -7.22 1.51
N ILE A 65 0.44 -7.01 2.54
CA ILE A 65 1.74 -7.70 2.69
C ILE A 65 1.68 -8.91 3.62
N ALA A 66 0.57 -9.12 4.33
CA ALA A 66 0.38 -10.28 5.17
C ALA A 66 0.27 -11.54 4.30
N ALA A 67 1.31 -12.37 4.36
CA ALA A 67 1.28 -13.73 3.85
C ALA A 67 1.22 -14.71 5.01
N ASP A 68 0.24 -15.62 4.97
CA ASP A 68 0.12 -16.72 5.91
C ASP A 68 1.39 -17.61 5.89
N PRO A 69 1.81 -18.18 7.04
CA PRO A 69 2.98 -19.04 7.11
C PRO A 69 2.98 -20.18 6.09
N LYS A 70 1.83 -20.82 5.80
CA LYS A 70 1.73 -21.88 4.80
C LYS A 70 2.03 -21.36 3.39
N SER A 71 1.53 -20.17 3.06
CA SER A 71 1.83 -19.53 1.76
C SER A 71 3.31 -19.19 1.64
N LYS A 72 3.95 -18.73 2.72
CA LYS A 72 5.40 -18.47 2.74
C LYS A 72 6.22 -19.74 2.55
N GLU A 73 5.85 -20.82 3.23
CA GLU A 73 6.52 -22.11 3.10
C GLU A 73 6.36 -22.70 1.69
N TRP A 74 5.14 -22.64 1.13
CA TRP A 74 4.89 -23.04 -0.25
C TRP A 74 5.76 -22.27 -1.23
N LEU A 75 5.87 -20.94 -1.06
CA LEU A 75 6.68 -20.09 -1.93
C LEU A 75 8.18 -20.43 -1.82
N LYS A 76 8.70 -20.63 -0.61
CA LYS A 76 10.09 -21.08 -0.40
C LYS A 76 10.35 -22.42 -1.10
N ASN A 77 9.47 -23.40 -0.90
CA ASN A 77 9.57 -24.71 -1.53
C ASN A 77 9.55 -24.62 -3.07
N TYR A 78 8.67 -23.78 -3.62
CA TYR A 78 8.61 -23.54 -5.06
C TYR A 78 9.91 -22.92 -5.60
N LEU A 79 10.44 -21.91 -4.91
CA LEU A 79 11.67 -21.23 -5.30
C LEU A 79 12.90 -22.15 -5.22
N THR A 80 12.98 -22.99 -4.19
CA THR A 80 14.04 -24.00 -4.07
C THR A 80 13.93 -25.07 -5.16
N LYS A 81 12.74 -25.63 -5.40
CA LYS A 81 12.55 -26.71 -6.40
C LYS A 81 12.76 -26.25 -7.83
N LYS A 82 12.24 -25.07 -8.19
CA LYS A 82 12.23 -24.60 -9.59
C LYS A 82 13.44 -23.77 -9.96
N TYR A 83 14.04 -23.06 -9.00
CA TYR A 83 15.11 -22.12 -9.26
C TYR A 83 16.36 -22.37 -8.40
N GLY A 84 16.39 -23.42 -7.57
CA GLY A 84 17.56 -23.77 -6.76
C GLY A 84 17.90 -22.77 -5.66
N VAL A 85 16.97 -21.88 -5.29
CA VAL A 85 17.19 -20.84 -4.27
C VAL A 85 17.40 -21.47 -2.89
N LYS A 86 18.42 -21.01 -2.17
CA LYS A 86 18.71 -21.36 -0.78
C LYS A 86 18.37 -20.17 0.13
N PHE A 87 17.67 -20.44 1.23
CA PHE A 87 17.20 -19.43 2.20
C PHE A 87 17.91 -19.56 3.54
#